data_AF-A0A8K2A6E6-F1
#
_entry.id   AF-A0A8K2A6E6-F1
#
_cell.length_a   1.000
_cell.length_b   1.000
_cell.length_c   1.000
_cell.angle_alpha   90.00
_cell.angle_beta   90.00
_cell.angle_gamma   90.00
#
_symmetry.space_group_name_H-M   'P 1'
#
loop_
_entity.id
_entity.type
_entity.pdbx_description
1 polymer ?
#
loop_
_entity_poly.entity_id
_entity_poly.type
_entity_poly.pdbx_seq_one_letter_code
_entity_poly.pdbx_strand_id
1 'polypeptide(L)' 'MAKGMTQISRDTGLGRESLYKTLSVEDNPEFATILKVFQALGLQLHAATAAIQRSKSDDC' A
#
# COMPACT_ATOMS: atom_id res chain seq x y z
N MET A 1 0.93 -18.27 -10.75
CA MET A 1 -0.31 -17.49 -10.93
C MET A 1 -0.83 -17.10 -9.55
N ALA A 2 -0.94 -15.80 -9.27
CA ALA A 2 -1.04 -15.20 -7.94
C ALA A 2 -2.38 -15.50 -7.22
N LYS A 3 -2.54 -16.70 -6.67
CA LYS A 3 -3.75 -17.17 -5.98
C LYS A 3 -4.16 -16.25 -4.82
N GLY A 4 -3.19 -15.59 -4.18
CA GLY A 4 -3.44 -14.59 -3.14
C GLY A 4 -4.06 -13.28 -3.66
N MET A 5 -3.69 -12.81 -4.86
CA MET A 5 -4.20 -11.51 -5.36
C MET A 5 -5.66 -11.58 -5.80
N THR A 6 -6.13 -12.74 -6.26
CA THR A 6 -7.56 -12.95 -6.52
C THR A 6 -8.38 -12.92 -5.24
N GLN A 7 -7.82 -13.44 -4.14
CA GLN A 7 -8.48 -13.43 -2.85
C GLN A 7 -8.51 -12.01 -2.26
N ILE A 8 -7.39 -11.28 -2.31
CA ILE A 8 -7.33 -9.88 -1.89
C ILE A 8 -8.29 -9.02 -2.73
N SER A 9 -8.35 -9.18 -4.05
CA SER A 9 -9.31 -8.50 -4.91
C SER A 9 -10.76 -8.71 -4.49
N ARG A 10 -11.12 -9.94 -4.07
CA ARG A 10 -12.45 -10.27 -3.56
C ARG A 10 -12.70 -9.64 -2.19
N ASP A 11 -11.73 -9.72 -1.28
CA ASP A 11 -11.83 -9.22 0.09
C ASP A 11 -11.86 -7.68 0.13
N THR A 12 -11.15 -7.01 -0.77
CA THR A 12 -11.15 -5.54 -0.90
C THR A 12 -12.27 -5.00 -1.79
N GLY A 13 -12.93 -5.86 -2.57
CA GLY A 13 -13.89 -5.46 -3.62
C GLY A 13 -13.24 -4.67 -4.76
N LEU A 14 -11.92 -4.78 -4.94
CA LEU A 14 -11.17 -4.04 -5.96
C LEU A 14 -10.99 -4.92 -7.19
N GLY A 15 -11.23 -4.37 -8.38
CA GLY A 15 -10.86 -5.03 -9.63
C GLY A 15 -9.34 -5.20 -9.73
N ARG A 16 -8.90 -6.14 -10.57
CA ARG A 16 -7.46 -6.43 -10.80
C ARG A 16 -6.67 -5.16 -11.10
N GLU A 17 -7.22 -4.26 -11.91
CA GLU A 17 -6.57 -3.02 -12.33
C GLU A 17 -6.37 -2.04 -11.15
N SER A 18 -7.41 -1.78 -10.35
CA SER A 18 -7.28 -0.94 -9.13
C SER A 18 -6.33 -1.56 -8.10
N LEU A 19 -6.32 -2.89 -7.96
CA LEU A 19 -5.40 -3.56 -7.06
C LEU A 19 -3.94 -3.40 -7.52
N TYR A 20 -3.67 -3.54 -8.82
CA TYR A 20 -2.34 -3.29 -9.38
C TYR A 20 -1.92 -1.83 -9.27
N LYS A 21 -2.82 -0.86 -9.52
CA LYS A 21 -2.52 0.57 -9.34
C LYS A 21 -2.18 0.92 -7.90
N THR A 22 -2.92 0.36 -6.94
CA THR A 22 -2.70 0.60 -5.51
C THR A 22 -1.36 0.02 -5.01
N LEU A 23 -0.89 -1.06 -5.63
CA LEU A 23 0.42 -1.66 -5.36
C LEU A 23 1.56 -1.05 -6.21
N SER A 24 1.23 -0.21 -7.18
CA SER A 24 2.20 0.48 -8.03
C SER A 24 2.71 1.73 -7.33
N VAL A 25 4.01 1.99 -7.45
CA VAL A 25 4.71 3.13 -6.82
C VAL A 25 4.32 4.49 -7.43
N GLU A 26 3.82 4.52 -8.65
CA GLU A 26 3.57 5.77 -9.41
C GLU A 26 2.15 6.32 -9.29
N ASP A 27 1.17 5.50 -8.92
CA ASP A 27 -0.22 5.95 -8.86
C ASP A 27 -0.52 6.63 -7.52
N ASN A 28 -1.50 7.53 -7.52
CA ASN A 28 -1.96 8.23 -6.31
C ASN A 28 -3.32 7.63 -5.86
N PRO A 29 -3.33 6.39 -5.35
CA PRO A 29 -4.56 5.71 -4.99
C PRO A 29 -5.26 6.47 -3.87
N GLU A 30 -6.59 6.46 -3.89
CA GLU A 30 -7.35 6.95 -2.73
C GLU A 30 -6.90 6.22 -1.45
N PHE A 31 -6.75 6.98 -0.37
CA PHE A 31 -6.39 6.44 0.94
C PHE A 31 -7.33 5.33 1.41
N ALA A 32 -8.62 5.43 1.06
CA ALA A 32 -9.61 4.39 1.33
C ALA A 32 -9.27 3.05 0.66
N THR A 33 -8.67 3.08 -0.52
CA THR A 33 -8.24 1.90 -1.27
C THR A 33 -7.02 1.25 -0.62
N ILE A 34 -6.05 2.07 -0.21
CA ILE A 34 -4.86 1.65 0.52
C ILE A 34 -5.25 0.94 1.83
N LEU A 35 -6.15 1.53 2.62
CA LEU A 35 -6.63 0.94 3.87
C LEU A 35 -7.30 -0.43 3.67
N LYS A 36 -8.12 -0.59 2.63
CA LYS A 36 -8.76 -1.87 2.30
C LYS A 36 -7.71 -2.94 1.98
N VAL A 37 -6.68 -2.59 1.21
CA VAL A 37 -5.57 -3.50 0.87
C VAL A 37 -4.80 -3.92 2.12
N PHE A 38 -4.46 -2.97 3.01
CA PHE A 38 -3.81 -3.30 4.28
C PHE A 38 -4.66 -4.26 5.14
N GLN A 39 -5.97 -4.04 5.23
CA GLN A 39 -6.88 -4.94 5.97
C GLN A 39 -6.95 -6.34 5.36
N ALA A 40 -7.06 -6.45 4.03
CA ALA A 40 -7.07 -7.75 3.35
C ALA A 40 -5.73 -8.51 3.48
N LEU A 41 -4.64 -7.80 3.73
CA LEU A 41 -3.33 -8.38 4.03
C LEU A 41 -3.13 -8.68 5.52
N GLY A 42 -4.08 -8.32 6.40
CA GLY A 42 -3.94 -8.44 7.85
C GLY A 42 -2.89 -7.49 8.45
N LEU A 43 -2.59 -6.40 7.76
CA LEU A 43 -1.61 -5.39 8.16
C LEU A 43 -2.30 -4.20 8.83
N GLN A 44 -1.60 -3.56 9.76
CA GLN A 44 -2.12 -2.41 10.51
C GLN A 44 -1.25 -1.18 10.28
N LEU A 45 -1.85 -0.07 9.85
CA LEU A 45 -1.14 1.17 9.61
C LEU A 45 -0.92 1.89 10.95
N HIS A 46 0.33 2.19 11.29
CA HIS A 46 0.67 2.97 12.47
C HIS A 46 1.27 4.30 12.04
N ALA A 47 0.58 5.41 12.34
CA ALA A 47 1.10 6.74 12.09
C ALA A 47 1.97 7.15 13.28
N ALA A 48 3.26 7.35 13.02
CA ALA A 48 4.18 7.97 13.97
C ALA A 48 4.49 9.40 13.51
N THR A 49 4.78 10.29 14.46
CA THR A 49 5.33 11.59 14.11
C THR A 49 6.62 11.38 13.33
N ALA A 50 6.71 11.92 12.13
CA ALA A 50 7.96 11.89 11.38
C ALA A 50 9.00 12.69 12.16
N ALA A 51 9.89 12.00 12.88
CA ALA A 51 11.16 12.58 13.23
C ALA A 51 11.82 12.94 11.90
N ILE A 52 11.99 14.23 11.64
CA ILE A 52 12.59 14.75 10.41
C ILE A 52 13.89 13.96 10.18
N GLN A 53 13.87 13.00 9.24
CA GLN A 53 15.08 12.34 8.80
C GLN A 53 15.82 13.38 7.97
N ARG A 54 16.72 14.13 8.61
CA ARG A 54 17.79 14.79 7.87
C ARG A 54 18.55 13.66 7.17
N SER A 55 18.39 13.60 5.84
CA SER A 55 19.33 12.93 4.94
C SER A 55 20.74 13.28 5.40
N LYS A 56 21.44 12.31 5.98
CA LYS A 56 22.87 12.43 6.26
C LYS A 56 23.59 12.30 4.92
N SER A 57 23.68 13.43 4.22
CA SER A 57 24.66 13.64 3.16
C SER A 57 25.99 13.94 3.84
N ASP A 58 26.69 12.89 4.28
CA ASP A 58 28.12 12.95 4.59
C ASP A 58 28.77 11.77 3.85
N ASP A 59 28.91 11.92 2.54
CA ASP A 59 29.88 11.17 1.74
C ASP A 59 31.02 12.16 1.47
N CYS A 60 32.23 11.79 1.92
CA CYS A 60 33.45 12.57 1.82
C CYS A 60 34.35 11.95 0.75
#